data_AF-Q9XMN6-F1
#
_entry.id   AF-Q9XMN6-F1
#
_cell.length_a   1.000
_cell.length_b   1.000
_cell.length_c   1.000
_cell.angle_alpha   90.00
_cell.angle_beta   90.00
_cell.angle_gamma   90.00
#
_symmetry.space_group_name_H-M   'P 1'
#
loop_
_entity.id
_entity.type
_entity.pdbx_description
1 polymer ?
#
loop_
_entity_poly.entity_id
_entity_poly.type
_entity_poly.pdbx_seq_one_letter_code
_entity_poly.pdbx_strand_id
1 'polypeptide(L)'
;MFSISIMMFILIIITSVVMALASILSKKSLTDREKCSPFECGFDPKSSSRLPFSLRFFLITIIFLIFDVEIALILPMILIISISNIFMWTITSIVFIIILIIGLYHEWNQGMLNWSN
;
A
#
# COMPACT_ATOMS: atom_id res chain seq x y z
N MET A 1 -5.16 17.18 20.89
CA MET A 1 -6.12 16.28 20.22
C MET A 1 -7.16 17.03 19.41
N PHE A 2 -7.89 18.00 20.01
CA PHE A 2 -8.88 18.80 19.28
C PHE A 2 -8.32 19.59 18.08
N SER A 3 -7.10 20.14 18.20
CA SER A 3 -6.39 20.80 17.10
C SER A 3 -6.09 19.85 15.93
N ILE A 4 -5.77 18.59 16.21
CA ILE A 4 -5.49 17.56 15.19
C ILE A 4 -6.76 17.20 14.45
N SER A 5 -7.88 16.99 15.16
CA SER A 5 -9.17 16.75 14.51
C SER A 5 -9.59 17.93 13.62
N ILE A 6 -9.38 19.18 14.07
CA ILE A 6 -9.68 20.36 13.27
C ILE A 6 -8.84 20.38 11.99
N MET A 7 -7.53 20.11 12.06
CA MET A 7 -6.68 20.07 10.87
C MET A 7 -7.13 18.98 9.88
N MET A 8 -7.53 17.80 10.36
CA MET A 8 -8.06 16.74 9.49
C MET A 8 -9.35 17.16 8.79
N PHE A 9 -10.28 17.80 9.50
CA PHE A 9 -11.51 18.32 8.89
C PHE A 9 -11.22 19.40 7.84
N ILE A 10 -10.29 20.31 8.11
CA ILE A 10 -9.89 21.35 7.15
C ILE A 10 -9.34 20.72 5.85
N LEU A 11 -8.48 19.70 5.96
CA LEU A 11 -7.92 19.00 4.79
C LEU A 11 -9.00 18.31 3.92
N ILE A 12 -9.97 17.65 4.56
CA ILE A 12 -11.09 17.01 3.87
C ILE A 12 -11.95 18.07 3.16
N ILE A 13 -12.23 19.20 3.82
CA ILE A 13 -12.99 20.29 3.22
C ILE A 13 -12.26 20.85 2.00
N ILE A 14 -10.96 21.14 2.11
CA ILE A 14 -10.17 21.69 0.99
C ILE A 14 -10.19 20.74 -0.21
N THR A 15 -9.92 19.44 -0.01
CA THR A 15 -9.90 18.45 -1.11
C THR A 15 -11.28 18.31 -1.78
N SER A 16 -12.35 18.33 -0.99
CA SER A 16 -13.72 18.29 -1.52
C SER A 16 -14.07 19.53 -2.35
N VAL A 17 -13.67 20.73 -1.89
CA VAL A 17 -13.90 21.99 -2.60
C VAL A 17 -13.13 22.02 -3.92
N VAL A 18 -11.88 21.56 -3.94
CA VAL A 18 -11.08 21.47 -5.17
C VAL A 18 -11.70 20.50 -6.16
N MET A 19 -12.14 19.31 -5.73
CA MET A 19 -12.86 18.37 -6.61
C MET A 19 -14.17 18.95 -7.13
N ALA A 20 -14.95 19.61 -6.28
CA ALA A 20 -16.21 20.23 -6.69
C ALA A 20 -15.98 21.33 -7.74
N LEU A 21 -15.03 22.25 -7.49
CA LEU A 21 -14.66 23.28 -8.45
C LEU A 21 -14.17 22.68 -9.77
N ALA A 22 -13.28 21.68 -9.73
CA ALA A 22 -12.80 20.99 -10.92
C ALA A 22 -13.94 20.37 -11.72
N SER A 23 -14.92 19.74 -11.06
CA SER A 23 -16.09 19.16 -11.71
C SER A 23 -17.00 20.22 -12.34
N ILE A 24 -17.22 21.36 -11.66
CA ILE A 24 -18.08 22.44 -12.16
C ILE A 24 -17.42 23.14 -13.36
N LEU A 25 -16.10 23.40 -13.28
CA LEU A 25 -15.33 24.02 -14.34
C LEU A 25 -15.17 23.11 -15.58
N SER A 26 -15.02 21.79 -15.37
CA SER A 26 -14.80 20.83 -16.46
C SER A 26 -16.07 20.27 -17.09
N LYS A 27 -17.24 20.43 -16.45
CA LYS A 27 -18.50 19.87 -16.95
C LYS A 27 -18.91 20.55 -18.25
N LYS A 28 -18.67 19.88 -19.38
CA LYS A 28 -19.28 20.22 -20.66
C LYS A 28 -20.75 19.77 -20.64
N SER A 29 -21.65 20.70 -20.95
CA SER A 29 -23.11 20.47 -20.93
C SER A 29 -23.60 19.52 -22.02
N LEU A 30 -22.85 19.36 -23.11
CA LEU A 30 -23.21 18.52 -24.24
C LEU A 30 -22.62 17.12 -24.08
N THR A 31 -23.51 16.15 -23.82
CA THR A 31 -23.20 14.72 -23.84
C THR A 31 -23.12 14.24 -25.29
N ASP A 32 -21.90 14.09 -25.79
CA ASP A 32 -21.64 13.63 -27.15
C ASP A 32 -21.59 12.10 -27.19
N ARG A 33 -22.24 11.46 -28.16
CA ARG A 33 -22.29 9.98 -28.28
C ARG A 33 -20.88 9.41 -28.40
N GLU A 34 -20.05 10.05 -29.21
CA GLU A 34 -18.68 9.63 -29.52
C GLU A 34 -17.71 9.78 -28.33
N LYS A 35 -18.04 10.63 -27.35
CA LYS A 35 -17.29 10.70 -26.07
C LYS A 35 -17.71 9.62 -25.09
N CYS A 36 -18.92 9.09 -25.25
CA CYS A 36 -19.47 8.04 -24.41
C CYS A 36 -19.19 6.64 -24.98
N SER A 37 -18.70 6.53 -26.22
CA SER A 37 -18.30 5.27 -26.85
C SER A 37 -16.86 4.88 -26.48
N PRO A 38 -16.52 3.59 -26.49
CA PRO A 38 -15.15 3.11 -26.33
C PRO A 38 -14.22 3.66 -27.43
N PHE A 39 -12.94 3.84 -27.11
CA PHE A 39 -11.95 4.29 -28.09
C PHE A 39 -11.61 3.15 -29.06
N GLU A 40 -11.64 3.42 -30.37
CA GLU A 40 -11.48 2.40 -31.43
C GLU A 40 -10.11 1.69 -31.41
N CYS A 41 -9.06 2.36 -30.94
CA CYS A 41 -7.71 1.77 -30.78
C CYS A 41 -7.47 1.20 -29.37
N GLY A 42 -8.50 1.10 -28.54
CA GLY A 42 -8.37 0.76 -27.13
C GLY A 42 -9.58 0.00 -26.60
N PHE A 43 -9.44 -1.32 -26.57
CA PHE A 43 -10.26 -2.30 -25.85
C PHE A 43 -11.56 -2.74 -26.51
N ASP A 44 -11.70 -4.06 -26.64
CA ASP A 44 -13.00 -4.69 -26.82
C ASP A 44 -13.87 -4.45 -25.57
N PRO A 45 -15.08 -3.89 -25.70
CA PRO A 45 -15.98 -3.64 -24.57
C PRO A 45 -16.51 -4.94 -23.93
N LYS A 46 -16.20 -6.10 -24.53
CA LYS A 46 -16.47 -7.44 -24.02
C LYS A 46 -15.16 -8.22 -23.85
N SER A 47 -14.19 -7.67 -23.15
CA SER A 47 -13.11 -8.51 -22.63
C SER A 47 -13.67 -9.39 -21.50
N SER A 48 -13.21 -10.64 -21.42
CA SER A 48 -13.56 -11.52 -20.32
C SER A 48 -13.14 -10.89 -19.00
N SER A 49 -13.98 -11.00 -17.96
CA SER A 49 -13.68 -10.48 -16.61
C SER A 49 -12.39 -11.06 -15.99
N ARG A 50 -11.88 -12.17 -16.55
CA ARG A 50 -10.62 -12.79 -16.17
C ARG A 50 -9.55 -12.38 -17.17
N LEU A 51 -8.74 -11.40 -16.76
CA LEU A 51 -7.46 -11.11 -17.40
C LEU A 51 -6.42 -12.14 -16.92
N PRO A 52 -5.44 -12.52 -17.75
CA PRO A 52 -4.34 -13.36 -17.30
C PRO A 52 -3.65 -12.67 -16.13
N PHE A 53 -3.59 -13.37 -15.01
CA PHE A 53 -3.06 -12.85 -13.77
C PHE A 53 -1.56 -13.14 -13.65
N SER A 54 -0.79 -12.12 -13.33
CA SER A 54 0.65 -12.21 -13.15
C SER A 54 0.97 -12.66 -11.71
N LEU A 55 1.41 -13.92 -11.57
CA LEU A 55 1.79 -14.50 -10.27
C LEU A 55 2.85 -13.69 -9.52
N ARG A 56 3.71 -12.95 -10.22
CA ARG A 56 4.74 -12.12 -9.58
C ARG A 56 4.17 -10.95 -8.80
N PHE A 57 3.18 -10.23 -9.34
CA PHE A 57 2.55 -9.12 -8.64
C PHE A 57 1.76 -9.59 -7.40
N PHE A 58 1.21 -10.80 -7.48
CA PHE A 58 0.59 -11.46 -6.33
C PHE A 58 1.58 -11.74 -5.21
N LEU A 59 2.72 -12.36 -5.55
CA LEU A 59 3.76 -12.71 -4.59
C LEU A 59 4.30 -11.46 -3.90
N ILE A 60 4.52 -10.38 -4.63
CA ILE A 60 4.92 -9.08 -4.06
C ILE A 60 3.87 -8.58 -3.05
N THR A 61 2.58 -8.71 -3.34
CA THR A 61 1.49 -8.28 -2.45
C THR A 61 1.47 -9.11 -1.15
N ILE A 62 1.69 -10.42 -1.24
CA ILE A 62 1.76 -11.31 -0.07
C ILE A 62 2.98 -10.97 0.79
N ILE A 63 4.15 -10.80 0.16
CA ILE A 63 5.39 -10.44 0.85
C ILE A 63 5.23 -9.10 1.56
N PHE A 64 4.62 -8.10 0.92
CA PHE A 64 4.32 -6.81 1.54
C PHE A 64 3.44 -6.95 2.78
N LEU A 65 2.40 -7.79 2.73
CA LEU A 65 1.52 -8.04 3.87
C LEU A 65 2.28 -8.65 5.04
N ILE A 66 3.15 -9.63 4.79
CA ILE A 66 3.95 -10.28 5.83
C ILE A 66 4.92 -9.27 6.46
N PHE A 67 5.64 -8.49 5.64
CA PHE A 67 6.57 -7.46 6.16
C PHE A 67 5.87 -6.36 6.96
N ASP A 68 4.64 -5.98 6.60
CA ASP A 68 3.86 -5.00 7.38
C ASP A 68 3.56 -5.52 8.79
N VAL A 69 3.19 -6.80 8.91
CA VAL A 69 2.99 -7.46 10.22
C VAL A 69 4.30 -7.54 11.01
N GLU A 70 5.42 -7.84 10.37
CA GLU A 70 6.73 -7.87 11.04
C GLU A 70 7.12 -6.50 11.59
N ILE A 71 6.92 -5.42 10.82
CA ILE A 71 7.19 -4.05 11.27
C ILE A 71 6.27 -3.67 12.44
N ALA A 72 5.00 -4.06 12.41
CA ALA A 72 4.07 -3.84 13.50
C ALA A 72 4.53 -4.52 14.81
N LEU A 73 5.22 -5.67 14.73
CA LEU A 73 5.81 -6.35 15.89
C LEU A 73 7.11 -5.70 16.37
N ILE A 74 7.89 -5.07 15.49
CA ILE A 74 9.12 -4.35 15.85
C ILE A 74 8.82 -3.05 16.61
N LEU A 75 7.79 -2.31 16.21
CA LEU A 75 7.46 -0.99 16.79
C LEU A 75 7.30 -0.97 18.33
N PRO A 76 6.59 -1.91 18.98
CA PRO A 76 6.49 -1.93 20.44
C PRO A 76 7.81 -2.26 21.14
N MET A 77 8.76 -2.94 20.48
CA MET A 77 10.05 -3.26 21.11
C MET A 77 10.82 -2.01 21.53
N ILE A 78 10.69 -0.91 20.79
CA ILE A 78 11.34 0.37 21.10
C ILE A 78 10.78 0.95 22.41
N LEU A 79 9.46 0.85 22.62
CA LEU A 79 8.81 1.35 23.82
C LEU A 79 9.16 0.51 25.06
N ILE A 80 9.29 -0.80 24.90
CA ILE A 80 9.54 -1.76 25.98
C ILE A 80 10.95 -1.62 26.59
N ILE A 81 11.91 -0.99 25.89
CA ILE A 81 13.27 -0.70 26.42
C ILE A 81 13.18 0.01 27.78
N SER A 82 12.25 0.96 27.92
CA SER A 82 12.12 1.79 29.11
C SER A 82 11.54 1.06 30.33
N ILE A 83 10.87 -0.08 30.13
CA ILE A 83 10.10 -0.80 31.16
C ILE A 83 10.81 -2.11 31.57
N SER A 84 11.53 -2.73 30.64
CA SER A 84 12.13 -4.06 30.81
C SER A 84 13.60 -4.01 31.19
N ASN A 85 14.13 -5.13 31.71
CA ASN A 85 15.56 -5.25 31.97
C ASN A 85 16.33 -5.25 30.64
N ILE A 86 17.29 -4.32 30.51
CA ILE A 86 18.09 -4.12 29.30
C ILE A 86 18.75 -5.40 28.79
N PHE A 87 19.25 -6.27 29.69
CA PHE A 87 19.92 -7.50 29.29
C PHE A 87 18.98 -8.53 28.65
N MET A 88 17.77 -8.67 29.20
CA MET A 88 16.76 -9.58 28.62
C MET A 88 16.17 -9.01 27.33
N TRP A 89 16.00 -7.69 27.28
CA TRP A 89 15.54 -6.99 26.09
C TRP A 89 16.53 -7.11 24.92
N THR A 90 17.84 -6.93 25.15
CA THR A 90 18.84 -7.06 24.08
C THR A 90 18.91 -8.48 23.53
N ILE A 91 18.88 -9.50 24.40
CA ILE A 91 18.91 -10.91 23.93
C ILE A 91 17.68 -11.23 23.08
N THR A 92 16.48 -10.91 23.57
CA THR A 92 15.24 -11.22 22.86
C THR A 92 15.12 -10.46 21.55
N SER A 93 15.48 -9.18 21.52
CA SER A 93 15.46 -8.37 20.30
C SER A 93 16.45 -8.84 19.25
N ILE A 94 17.67 -9.22 19.64
CA ILE A 94 18.68 -9.77 18.73
C ILE A 94 18.20 -11.08 18.12
N VAL A 95 17.68 -12.01 18.94
CA VAL A 95 17.16 -13.29 18.44
C VAL A 95 16.00 -13.06 17.46
N PHE A 96 15.08 -12.14 17.79
CA PHE A 96 13.95 -11.82 16.93
C PHE A 96 14.40 -11.25 15.58
N ILE A 97 15.32 -10.27 15.57
CA ILE A 97 15.84 -9.67 14.34
C ILE A 97 16.58 -10.71 13.48
N ILE A 98 17.36 -11.61 14.09
CA ILE A 98 18.06 -12.67 13.36
C ILE A 98 17.06 -13.58 12.62
N ILE A 99 15.94 -13.95 13.27
CA ILE A 99 14.91 -14.80 12.65
C ILE A 99 14.32 -14.09 11.42
N LEU A 100 14.01 -12.80 11.52
CA LEU A 100 13.47 -12.02 10.40
C LEU A 100 14.46 -11.94 9.23
N ILE A 101 15.74 -11.67 9.51
CA ILE A 101 16.79 -11.60 8.47
C ILE A 101 16.94 -12.95 7.75
N ILE A 102 16.89 -14.07 8.48
CA ILE A 102 16.96 -15.41 7.89
C ILE A 102 15.74 -15.67 6.99
N GLY A 103 14.54 -15.26 7.43
CA GLY A 103 13.31 -15.35 6.63
C GLY A 103 13.43 -14.60 5.31
N LEU A 104 13.88 -13.34 5.35
CA LEU A 104 14.12 -12.53 4.16
C LEU A 104 15.17 -13.17 3.23
N TYR A 105 16.27 -13.70 3.78
CA TYR A 105 17.30 -14.35 2.98
C TYR A 105 16.78 -15.62 2.28
N HIS A 106 15.92 -16.37 2.96
CA HIS A 106 15.25 -17.53 2.36
C HIS A 106 14.35 -17.10 1.20
N GLU A 107 13.53 -16.06 1.35
CA GLU A 107 12.67 -15.53 0.28
C GLU A 107 13.47 -15.01 -0.92
N TRP A 108 14.60 -14.36 -0.66
CA TRP A 108 15.52 -13.92 -1.71
C TRP A 108 16.05 -15.12 -2.51
N ASN A 109 16.55 -16.15 -1.82
CA ASN A 109 17.10 -17.34 -2.48
C ASN A 109 16.05 -18.08 -3.33
N GLN A 110 14.76 -17.99 -2.98
CA GLN A 110 13.65 -18.52 -3.79
C GLN A 110 13.33 -17.67 -5.04
N GLY A 111 14.06 -16.56 -5.25
CA GLY A 111 13.93 -15.72 -6.43
C GLY A 111 12.62 -14.93 -6.49
N MET A 112 11.86 -14.85 -5.39
CA MET A 112 10.59 -14.11 -5.34
C MET A 112 10.78 -12.60 -5.55
N LEU A 113 11.96 -12.08 -5.22
CA LEU A 113 12.35 -10.68 -5.36
C LEU A 113 13.02 -10.35 -6.71
N ASN A 114 13.33 -11.36 -7.53
CA ASN A 114 13.99 -11.14 -8.81
C ASN A 114 12.96 -10.68 -9.86
N TRP A 115 13.12 -9.44 -10.33
CA TRP A 115 12.41 -8.95 -11.50
C TRP A 115 13.04 -9.57 -12.76
N SER A 116 12.23 -10.09 -13.70
CA SER A 116 12.79 -10.49 -15.00
C SER A 116 13.07 -9.24 -15.82
N ASN A 117 14.25 -9.15 -16.41
CA ASN A 117 14.40 -8.35 -17.62
C ASN A 117 13.47 -8.85 -18.73
#